data_AF-A0A9P4SB35-F1
#
_entry.id   AF-A0A9P4SB35-F1
#
_cell.length_a   1.000
_cell.length_b   1.000
_cell.length_c   1.000
_cell.angle_alpha   90.00
_cell.angle_beta   90.00
_cell.angle_gamma   90.00
#
_symmetry.space_group_name_H-M   'P 1'
#
loop_
_entity.id
_entity.type
_entity.pdbx_description
1 polymer ?
#
loop_
_entity_poly.entity_id
_entity_poly.type
_entity_poly.pdbx_seq_one_letter_code
_entity_poly.pdbx_strand_id
1 'polypeptide(L)'
;MSPLSDYTILPILLPPLPSYPHPSTHHIYVRPHAPSTPTRSSARSLFLANLPIDATEHNLRRLFKTLDSAAVVERVEFEGLRCGRGSLGVLDNLEVDGEEEKEERGKKRKRGDGQGKEKEKGIVVDKELWGQLQLPRVWDREILKSGSCGVVVFLDRAGAERGFKGARRAGRGKGVEWTGSACTTDEDGRGEGNRDPPLGVRRYETNHRLTYPPKSTLLALTNAYLSTFQAYEQHVARTRTQSRVPDKDGFVTVTRGARTGPARVEEALAAKAKMEEREKKRAGFGFYKFQGRDRRKEEERRLRDSFERDRERVVEMRRKRLG
;
A
#
# COMPACT_ATOMS: atom_id res chain seq x y z
N MET A 1 -6.75 -33.74 -15.65
CA MET A 1 -7.61 -32.97 -14.71
C MET A 1 -7.46 -33.60 -13.34
N SER A 2 -6.59 -33.05 -12.49
CA SER A 2 -6.35 -33.58 -11.15
C SER A 2 -7.61 -33.41 -10.30
N PRO A 3 -8.03 -34.42 -9.53
CA PRO A 3 -9.23 -34.32 -8.70
C PRO A 3 -9.07 -33.21 -7.66
N LEU A 4 -10.18 -32.54 -7.33
CA LEU A 4 -10.34 -31.62 -6.20
C LEU A 4 -10.17 -32.32 -4.82
N SER A 5 -9.28 -33.31 -4.69
CA SER A 5 -9.26 -34.34 -3.64
C SER A 5 -9.21 -33.78 -2.21
N ASP A 6 -8.68 -32.58 -2.03
CA ASP A 6 -8.52 -31.96 -0.70
C ASP A 6 -9.66 -30.98 -0.34
N TYR A 7 -10.55 -30.67 -1.30
CA TYR A 7 -11.63 -29.70 -1.11
C TYR A 7 -12.94 -30.39 -0.74
N THR A 8 -13.58 -29.87 0.30
CA THR A 8 -14.97 -30.19 0.63
C THR A 8 -15.89 -29.18 -0.03
N ILE A 9 -16.88 -29.66 -0.77
CA ILE A 9 -17.87 -28.81 -1.42
C ILE A 9 -18.94 -28.44 -0.40
N LEU A 10 -19.13 -27.14 -0.17
CA LEU A 10 -20.19 -26.57 0.66
C LEU A 10 -21.21 -25.88 -0.25
N PRO A 11 -22.36 -26.52 -0.55
CA PRO A 11 -23.45 -25.88 -1.27
C PRO A 11 -24.15 -24.87 -0.36
N ILE A 12 -24.24 -23.63 -0.83
CA ILE A 12 -25.07 -22.60 -0.23
C ILE A 12 -26.25 -22.29 -1.15
N LEU A 13 -27.41 -22.04 -0.55
CA LEU A 13 -28.64 -21.70 -1.26
C LEU A 13 -28.81 -20.19 -1.27
N LEU A 14 -28.83 -19.59 -2.45
CA LEU A 14 -29.12 -18.18 -2.62
C LEU A 14 -30.65 -17.98 -2.67
N PRO A 15 -31.21 -17.04 -1.89
CA PRO A 15 -32.64 -16.79 -1.88
C PRO A 15 -33.11 -16.29 -3.26
N PRO A 16 -34.34 -16.61 -3.68
CA PRO A 16 -34.90 -16.10 -4.92
C PRO A 16 -35.04 -14.58 -4.86
N LEU A 17 -34.73 -13.90 -5.96
CA LEU A 17 -34.84 -12.45 -6.08
C LEU A 17 -35.98 -12.11 -7.06
N PRO A 18 -36.59 -10.91 -6.97
CA PRO A 18 -37.59 -10.48 -7.95
C PRO A 18 -37.08 -10.52 -9.40
N SER A 19 -35.78 -10.26 -9.59
CA SER A 19 -35.11 -10.33 -10.89
C SER A 19 -34.81 -11.76 -11.37
N TYR A 20 -34.76 -12.73 -10.45
CA TYR A 20 -34.49 -14.13 -10.73
C TYR A 20 -35.21 -15.01 -9.70
N PRO A 21 -36.46 -15.43 -9.99
CA PRO A 21 -37.35 -16.08 -9.02
C PRO A 21 -37.08 -17.59 -8.85
N HIS A 22 -35.89 -18.06 -9.23
CA HIS A 22 -35.49 -19.45 -9.05
C HIS A 22 -34.42 -19.56 -7.97
N PRO A 23 -34.53 -20.52 -7.05
CA PRO A 23 -33.47 -20.77 -6.07
C PRO A 23 -32.21 -21.23 -6.79
N SER A 24 -31.08 -20.59 -6.51
CA SER A 24 -29.79 -20.93 -7.11
C SER A 24 -28.84 -21.48 -6.05
N THR A 25 -28.02 -22.44 -6.44
CA THR A 25 -27.00 -23.05 -5.57
C THR A 25 -25.63 -22.50 -5.94
N HIS A 26 -24.91 -21.98 -4.95
CA HIS A 26 -23.52 -21.57 -5.12
C HIS A 26 -22.61 -22.51 -4.33
N HIS A 27 -21.50 -22.93 -4.91
CA HIS A 27 -20.60 -23.91 -4.30
C HIS A 27 -19.33 -23.25 -3.79
N ILE A 28 -19.13 -23.30 -2.47
CA ILE A 28 -17.88 -22.86 -1.83
C ILE A 28 -17.00 -24.08 -1.63
N TYR A 29 -15.71 -23.96 -1.94
CA TYR A 29 -14.74 -25.02 -1.72
C TYR A 29 -13.96 -24.76 -0.43
N VAL A 30 -14.04 -25.70 0.51
CA VAL A 30 -13.46 -25.58 1.85
C VAL A 30 -12.32 -26.57 2.02
N ARG A 31 -11.18 -26.09 2.53
CA ARG A 31 -10.00 -26.91 2.84
C ARG A 31 -9.34 -26.43 4.15
N PRO A 32 -8.73 -27.31 4.96
CA PRO A 32 -7.86 -26.87 6.05
C PRO A 32 -6.70 -25.99 5.53
N HIS A 33 -6.45 -24.86 6.18
CA HIS A 33 -5.43 -23.92 5.73
C HIS A 33 -4.02 -24.44 6.09
N ALA A 34 -3.21 -24.71 5.07
CA ALA A 34 -1.84 -25.19 5.22
C ALA A 34 -0.92 -24.41 4.24
N PRO A 35 -0.50 -23.19 4.59
CA PRO A 35 0.44 -22.40 3.79
C PRO A 35 1.86 -23.00 3.90
N SER A 36 2.70 -22.69 2.91
CA SER A 36 4.11 -23.16 2.86
C SER A 36 4.91 -22.76 4.10
N THR A 37 4.65 -21.57 4.63
CA THR A 37 5.20 -21.08 5.90
C THR A 37 4.09 -21.05 6.96
N PRO A 38 4.10 -21.93 7.97
CA PRO A 38 3.04 -22.00 8.97
C PRO A 38 3.06 -20.76 9.87
N THR A 39 1.96 -20.01 9.87
CA THR A 39 1.71 -18.90 10.81
C THR A 39 1.06 -19.43 12.09
N ARG A 40 1.16 -18.71 13.23
CA ARG A 40 0.49 -19.05 14.50
C ARG A 40 -1.01 -19.33 14.35
N SER A 41 -1.69 -18.66 13.42
CA SER A 41 -3.12 -18.86 13.12
C SER A 41 -3.42 -20.05 12.20
N SER A 42 -2.41 -20.63 11.54
CA SER A 42 -2.61 -21.65 10.50
C SER A 42 -3.28 -22.92 11.03
N ALA A 43 -2.99 -23.32 12.27
CA ALA A 43 -3.55 -24.54 12.86
C ALA A 43 -5.06 -24.45 13.15
N ARG A 44 -5.62 -23.23 13.20
CA ARG A 44 -7.03 -22.96 13.51
C ARG A 44 -7.74 -22.22 12.38
N SER A 45 -7.23 -22.31 11.15
CA SER A 45 -7.84 -21.62 10.01
C SER A 45 -8.25 -22.55 8.87
N LEU A 46 -9.30 -22.14 8.16
CA LEU A 46 -9.81 -22.80 6.97
C LEU A 46 -9.64 -21.89 5.77
N PHE A 47 -9.25 -22.48 4.65
CA PHE A 47 -9.20 -21.82 3.35
C PHE A 47 -10.52 -22.06 2.61
N LEU A 48 -11.12 -20.97 2.14
CA LEU A 48 -12.34 -20.94 1.35
C LEU A 48 -12.01 -20.42 -0.03
N ALA A 49 -12.47 -21.12 -1.07
CA ALA A 49 -12.39 -20.66 -2.45
C ALA A 49 -13.80 -20.54 -3.04
N ASN A 50 -13.92 -19.68 -4.06
CA ASN A 50 -15.18 -19.33 -4.71
C ASN A 50 -16.18 -18.73 -3.71
N LEU A 51 -15.76 -17.71 -2.95
CA LEU A 51 -16.68 -16.97 -2.09
C LEU A 51 -17.68 -16.15 -2.92
N PRO A 52 -18.95 -16.00 -2.46
CA PRO A 52 -19.90 -15.06 -3.04
C PRO A 52 -19.37 -13.63 -3.05
N ILE A 53 -19.75 -12.85 -4.06
CA ILE A 53 -19.29 -11.46 -4.22
C ILE A 53 -19.71 -10.56 -3.03
N ASP A 54 -20.81 -10.91 -2.38
CA ASP A 54 -21.39 -10.21 -1.24
C ASP A 54 -20.98 -10.80 0.11
N ALA A 55 -20.00 -11.70 0.14
CA ALA A 55 -19.50 -12.30 1.37
C ALA A 55 -18.79 -11.27 2.23
N THR A 56 -19.31 -11.09 3.44
CA THR A 56 -18.75 -10.28 4.51
C THR A 56 -18.28 -11.17 5.65
N GLU A 57 -17.51 -10.59 6.56
CA GLU A 57 -17.10 -11.27 7.78
C GLU A 57 -18.32 -11.68 8.63
N HIS A 58 -19.35 -10.83 8.70
CA HIS A 58 -20.60 -11.12 9.41
C HIS A 58 -21.32 -12.34 8.81
N ASN A 59 -21.46 -12.37 7.48
CA ASN A 59 -22.10 -13.47 6.77
C ASN A 59 -21.38 -14.80 7.00
N LEU A 60 -20.05 -14.80 6.96
CA LEU A 60 -19.26 -16.00 7.22
C LEU A 60 -19.34 -16.44 8.69
N ARG A 61 -19.30 -15.51 9.65
CA ARG A 61 -19.55 -15.81 11.08
C ARG A 61 -20.91 -16.48 11.27
N ARG A 62 -21.96 -15.95 10.62
CA ARG A 62 -23.32 -16.51 10.67
C ARG A 62 -23.39 -17.89 10.02
N LEU A 63 -22.78 -18.06 8.83
CA LEU A 63 -22.72 -19.34 8.12
C LEU A 63 -22.12 -20.45 9.00
N PHE A 64 -20.95 -20.20 9.61
CA PHE A 64 -20.29 -21.19 10.46
C PHE A 64 -21.05 -21.45 11.75
N LYS A 65 -21.71 -20.43 12.32
CA LYS A 65 -22.59 -20.60 13.48
C LYS A 65 -23.83 -21.45 13.17
N THR A 66 -24.38 -21.35 11.96
CA THR A 66 -25.49 -22.21 11.48
C THR A 66 -25.02 -23.64 11.24
N LEU A 67 -23.78 -23.82 10.76
CA LEU A 67 -23.20 -25.15 10.55
C LEU A 67 -22.94 -25.88 11.88
N ASP A 68 -22.36 -25.18 12.85
CA ASP A 68 -22.06 -25.68 14.19
C ASP A 68 -21.99 -24.49 15.16
N SER A 69 -22.81 -24.51 16.21
CA SER A 69 -22.89 -23.41 17.18
C SER A 69 -21.58 -23.20 17.95
N ALA A 70 -20.72 -24.22 18.04
CA ALA A 70 -19.42 -24.18 18.70
C ALA A 70 -18.26 -23.81 17.74
N ALA A 71 -18.53 -23.48 16.48
CA ALA A 71 -17.55 -23.02 15.50
C ALA A 71 -17.49 -21.48 15.47
N VAL A 72 -16.88 -20.90 16.51
CA VAL A 72 -16.76 -19.44 16.64
C VAL A 72 -15.60 -18.91 15.78
N VAL A 73 -15.92 -18.02 14.86
CA VAL A 73 -14.96 -17.34 13.99
C VAL A 73 -14.41 -16.09 14.69
N GLU A 74 -13.08 -15.96 14.73
CA GLU A 74 -12.38 -14.81 15.30
C GLU A 74 -12.27 -13.65 14.30
N ARG A 75 -11.85 -13.95 13.07
CA ARG A 75 -11.71 -12.98 11.98
C ARG A 75 -11.69 -13.67 10.60
N VAL A 76 -11.91 -12.90 9.55
CA VAL A 76 -11.82 -13.38 8.16
C VAL A 76 -10.86 -12.50 7.37
N GLU A 77 -9.93 -13.13 6.65
CA GLU A 77 -8.96 -12.48 5.78
C GLU A 77 -9.31 -12.79 4.33
N PHE A 78 -9.74 -11.78 3.56
CA PHE A 78 -10.11 -11.97 2.15
C PHE A 78 -8.95 -11.71 1.19
N GLU A 79 -8.90 -12.45 0.08
CA GLU A 79 -7.95 -12.24 -1.00
C GLU A 79 -8.20 -10.91 -1.71
N GLY A 80 -7.13 -10.15 -1.92
CA GLY A 80 -7.22 -8.84 -2.57
C GLY A 80 -7.73 -7.72 -1.66
N LEU A 81 -8.37 -8.04 -0.52
CA LEU A 81 -8.70 -7.09 0.53
C LEU A 81 -7.56 -6.91 1.53
N ARG A 82 -6.30 -6.97 1.05
CA ARG A 82 -5.28 -6.14 1.68
C ARG A 82 -5.74 -4.72 1.43
N CYS A 83 -6.62 -4.23 2.31
CA CYS A 83 -6.87 -2.83 2.55
C CYS A 83 -5.47 -2.21 2.67
N GLY A 84 -4.95 -1.72 1.56
CA GLY A 84 -4.15 -0.52 1.59
C GLY A 84 -5.11 0.49 2.19
N ARG A 85 -5.12 0.60 3.52
CA ARG A 85 -5.42 1.85 4.20
C ARG A 85 -4.73 2.86 3.31
N GLY A 86 -5.47 3.76 2.67
CA GLY A 86 -4.93 4.83 1.84
C GLY A 86 -4.08 5.68 2.76
N SER A 87 -2.87 5.21 3.03
CA SER A 87 -1.94 5.76 3.98
C SER A 87 -1.36 6.96 3.25
N LEU A 88 -1.73 8.14 3.71
CA LEU A 88 -0.98 9.35 3.38
C LEU A 88 0.47 9.03 3.71
N GLY A 89 1.42 9.22 2.79
CA GLY A 89 2.79 8.72 2.95
C GLY A 89 3.52 9.14 4.23
N VAL A 90 3.02 10.18 4.92
CA VAL A 90 3.44 10.61 6.25
C VAL A 90 3.06 9.59 7.33
N LEU A 91 1.85 9.03 7.25
CA LEU A 91 1.35 8.01 8.17
C LEU A 91 2.31 6.82 8.21
N ASP A 92 2.82 6.34 7.08
CA ASP A 92 3.74 5.18 7.01
C ASP A 92 5.02 5.31 7.88
N ASN A 93 5.37 6.52 8.34
CA ASN A 93 6.52 6.78 9.20
C ASN A 93 6.16 7.06 10.68
N LEU A 94 4.89 7.09 11.05
CA LEU A 94 4.48 7.23 12.46
C LEU A 94 4.32 5.85 13.09
N GLU A 95 4.72 5.73 14.35
CA GLU A 95 4.49 4.54 15.14
C GLU A 95 3.13 4.69 15.84
N VAL A 96 2.30 3.65 15.83
CA VAL A 96 0.98 3.67 16.48
C VAL A 96 1.06 2.95 17.81
N ASP A 97 0.61 3.62 18.88
CA ASP A 97 0.55 3.01 20.21
C ASP A 97 -0.37 1.77 20.21
N GLY A 98 0.21 0.62 20.57
CA GLY A 98 -0.52 -0.64 20.76
C GLY A 98 -0.73 -1.52 19.52
N GLU A 99 -0.04 -1.29 18.39
CA GLU A 99 0.15 -2.37 17.41
C GLU A 99 1.22 -3.34 17.95
N GLU A 100 0.83 -4.59 18.24
CA GLU A 100 1.79 -5.70 18.43
C GLU A 100 2.72 -5.72 17.22
N GLU A 101 4.04 -5.78 17.47
CA GLU A 101 5.08 -5.81 16.44
C GLU A 101 4.66 -6.74 15.29
N LYS A 102 4.29 -6.17 14.15
CA LYS A 102 4.13 -6.96 12.93
C LYS A 102 5.50 -7.51 12.59
N GLU A 103 5.69 -8.81 12.83
CA GLU A 103 6.88 -9.56 12.45
C GLU A 103 7.34 -9.12 11.06
N GLU A 104 8.55 -8.58 11.01
CA GLU A 104 9.14 -8.04 9.81
C GLU A 104 9.19 -9.12 8.72
N ARG A 105 8.45 -8.89 7.63
CA ARG A 105 8.64 -9.66 6.39
C ARG A 105 10.07 -9.46 5.90
N GLY A 106 10.84 -10.54 5.94
CA GLY A 106 12.25 -10.59 5.60
C GLY A 106 12.58 -9.89 4.27
N LYS A 107 13.13 -8.67 4.37
CA LYS A 107 13.87 -8.05 3.28
C LYS A 107 15.25 -8.69 3.25
N LYS A 108 15.55 -9.38 2.16
CA LYS A 108 16.83 -10.01 1.81
C LYS A 108 18.02 -9.23 2.41
N ARG A 109 18.69 -9.82 3.40
CA ARG A 109 19.89 -9.26 4.04
C ARG A 109 21.01 -9.16 3.00
N LYS A 110 21.40 -7.94 2.63
CA LYS A 110 22.68 -7.70 1.95
C LYS A 110 23.76 -7.76 3.02
N ARG A 111 24.61 -8.80 2.99
CA ARG A 111 25.80 -8.90 3.84
C ARG A 111 26.76 -7.75 3.50
N GLY A 112 27.17 -7.01 4.52
CA GLY A 112 28.13 -5.91 4.44
C GLY A 112 28.10 -5.07 5.72
N ASP A 113 28.98 -5.43 6.65
CA ASP A 113 29.46 -4.76 7.86
C ASP A 113 28.59 -3.79 8.67
N GLY A 114 28.34 -4.19 9.93
CA GLY A 114 28.82 -3.44 11.11
C GLY A 114 28.32 -2.02 11.33
N GLN A 115 27.04 -1.87 11.68
CA GLN A 115 26.54 -1.06 12.82
C GLN A 115 25.02 -1.18 12.84
N GLY A 116 24.48 -1.56 13.99
CA GLY A 116 23.04 -1.67 14.21
C GLY A 116 22.38 -0.34 13.89
N LYS A 117 21.54 -0.31 12.85
CA LYS A 117 20.57 0.76 12.69
C LYS A 117 19.53 0.55 13.79
N GLU A 118 19.76 1.13 14.97
CA GLU A 118 18.64 1.54 15.80
C GLU A 118 17.73 2.36 14.89
N LYS A 119 16.54 1.83 14.61
CA LYS A 119 15.52 2.62 13.95
C LYS A 119 15.25 3.78 14.89
N GLU A 120 15.48 5.00 14.40
CA GLU A 120 14.99 6.21 15.06
C GLU A 120 13.52 5.96 15.40
N LYS A 121 13.22 5.97 16.71
CA LYS A 121 11.85 5.81 17.21
C LYS A 121 10.99 6.82 16.48
N GLY A 122 10.04 6.31 15.70
CA GLY A 122 9.08 7.16 15.01
C GLY A 122 8.32 8.02 16.01
N ILE A 123 7.65 9.05 15.53
CA ILE A 123 6.71 9.77 16.39
C ILE A 123 5.58 8.81 16.69
N VAL A 124 5.44 8.54 17.98
CA VAL A 124 4.37 7.72 18.50
C VAL A 124 3.10 8.57 18.49
N VAL A 125 2.07 8.05 17.83
CA VAL A 125 0.77 8.69 17.70
C VAL A 125 -0.31 7.78 18.26
N ASP A 126 -1.22 8.39 19.02
CA ASP A 126 -2.39 7.71 19.56
C ASP A 126 -3.17 7.00 18.44
N LYS A 127 -3.63 5.78 18.73
CA LYS A 127 -4.44 4.97 17.80
C LYS A 127 -5.70 5.69 17.30
N GLU A 128 -6.30 6.52 18.14
CA GLU A 128 -7.48 7.32 17.80
C GLU A 128 -7.14 8.41 16.78
N LEU A 129 -6.03 9.12 16.99
CA LEU A 129 -5.55 10.15 16.06
C LEU A 129 -5.17 9.52 14.72
N TRP A 130 -4.53 8.35 14.75
CA TRP A 130 -4.25 7.57 13.55
C TRP A 130 -5.51 7.18 12.76
N GLY A 131 -6.59 6.83 13.46
CA GLY A 131 -7.89 6.56 12.85
C GLY A 131 -8.49 7.79 12.16
N GLN A 132 -8.37 8.97 12.78
CA GLN A 132 -8.86 10.23 12.24
C GLN A 132 -8.06 10.73 11.03
N LEU A 133 -6.78 10.39 10.96
CA LEU A 133 -5.89 10.78 9.85
C LEU A 133 -6.10 9.95 8.58
N GLN A 134 -6.76 8.81 8.67
CA GLN A 134 -7.07 8.01 7.49
C GLN A 134 -8.11 8.71 6.63
N LEU A 135 -7.91 8.65 5.31
CA LEU A 135 -8.91 9.14 4.37
C LEU A 135 -10.25 8.43 4.61
N PRO A 136 -11.37 9.17 4.63
CA PRO A 136 -12.69 8.56 4.79
C PRO A 136 -12.91 7.48 3.74
N ARG A 137 -13.38 6.31 4.16
CA ARG A 137 -13.76 5.27 3.22
C ARG A 137 -15.01 5.72 2.47
N VAL A 138 -14.94 5.72 1.14
CA VAL A 138 -16.07 6.10 0.28
C VAL A 138 -17.09 4.97 0.12
N TRP A 139 -16.67 3.73 0.36
CA TRP A 139 -17.54 2.55 0.38
C TRP A 139 -17.74 2.05 1.81
N ASP A 140 -18.99 1.79 2.16
CA ASP A 140 -19.44 1.17 3.41
C ASP A 140 -18.99 -0.29 3.55
N ARG A 141 -18.90 -1.00 2.42
CA ARG A 141 -18.27 -2.32 2.32
C ARG A 141 -17.58 -2.56 0.97
N GLU A 142 -16.58 -3.41 1.03
CA GLU A 142 -15.89 -3.94 -0.15
C GLU A 142 -16.68 -5.12 -0.73
N ILE A 143 -16.65 -5.26 -2.05
CA ILE A 143 -17.24 -6.40 -2.76
C ILE A 143 -16.10 -7.27 -3.28
N LEU A 144 -16.27 -8.59 -3.13
CA LEU A 144 -15.28 -9.55 -3.59
C LEU A 144 -15.35 -9.71 -5.12
N LYS A 145 -14.20 -10.00 -5.71
CA LYS A 145 -14.14 -10.42 -7.12
C LYS A 145 -14.73 -11.83 -7.26
N SER A 146 -15.28 -12.14 -8.42
CA SER A 146 -15.75 -13.50 -8.71
C SER A 146 -14.62 -14.51 -8.56
N GLY A 147 -14.88 -15.63 -7.90
CA GLY A 147 -13.87 -16.66 -7.62
C GLY A 147 -12.87 -16.30 -6.51
N SER A 148 -13.09 -15.20 -5.77
CA SER A 148 -12.21 -14.79 -4.66
C SER A 148 -12.07 -15.90 -3.60
N CYS A 149 -10.87 -15.98 -3.03
CA CYS A 149 -10.62 -16.83 -1.87
C CYS A 149 -10.53 -16.03 -0.55
N GLY A 150 -10.64 -16.72 0.57
CA GLY A 150 -10.52 -16.14 1.89
C GLY A 150 -10.04 -17.17 2.91
N VAL A 151 -9.41 -16.69 3.97
CA VAL A 151 -8.96 -17.49 5.10
C VAL A 151 -9.81 -17.12 6.31
N VAL A 152 -10.54 -18.10 6.84
CA VAL A 152 -11.35 -17.93 8.05
C VAL A 152 -10.54 -18.43 9.24
N VAL A 153 -10.30 -17.56 10.20
CA VAL A 153 -9.56 -17.88 11.43
C VAL A 153 -10.56 -18.09 12.56
N PHE A 154 -10.54 -19.28 13.16
CA PHE A 154 -11.36 -19.63 14.30
C PHE A 154 -10.68 -19.24 15.61
N LEU A 155 -11.45 -19.16 16.69
CA LEU A 155 -10.91 -18.90 18.03
C LEU A 155 -9.94 -20.02 18.46
N ASP A 156 -10.29 -21.27 18.16
CA ASP A 156 -9.57 -22.46 18.60
C ASP A 156 -9.54 -23.52 17.49
N ARG A 157 -8.51 -24.38 17.54
CA ARG A 157 -8.31 -25.46 16.56
C ARG A 157 -9.50 -26.41 16.51
N ALA A 158 -10.08 -26.71 17.67
CA ALA A 158 -11.27 -27.55 17.75
C ALA A 158 -12.48 -26.89 17.05
N GLY A 159 -12.62 -25.57 17.16
CA GLY A 159 -13.60 -24.78 16.39
C GLY A 159 -13.43 -24.93 14.88
N ALA A 160 -12.19 -24.87 14.37
CA ALA A 160 -11.90 -25.06 12.94
C ALA A 160 -12.24 -26.48 12.46
N GLU A 161 -11.90 -27.51 13.24
CA GLU A 161 -12.22 -28.91 12.92
C GLU A 161 -13.74 -29.15 12.94
N ARG A 162 -14.47 -28.57 13.90
CA ARG A 162 -15.94 -28.61 13.97
C ARG A 162 -16.57 -27.90 12.77
N GLY A 163 -16.13 -26.69 12.44
CA GLY A 163 -16.59 -25.96 11.26
C GLY A 163 -16.37 -26.74 9.96
N PHE A 164 -15.21 -27.40 9.82
CA PHE A 164 -14.91 -28.25 8.67
C PHE A 164 -15.79 -29.51 8.60
N LYS A 165 -16.04 -30.18 9.73
CA LYS A 165 -16.97 -31.31 9.81
C LYS A 165 -18.41 -30.89 9.51
N GLY A 166 -18.83 -29.72 10.00
CA GLY A 166 -20.12 -29.11 9.68
C GLY A 166 -20.27 -28.86 8.18
N ALA A 167 -19.24 -28.30 7.54
CA ALA A 167 -19.22 -28.10 6.09
C ALA A 167 -19.32 -29.43 5.31
N ARG A 168 -18.62 -30.49 5.76
CA ARG A 168 -18.74 -31.84 5.16
C ARG A 168 -20.14 -32.43 5.29
N ARG A 169 -20.80 -32.21 6.44
CA ARG A 169 -22.18 -32.64 6.67
C ARG A 169 -23.15 -31.89 5.75
N ALA A 170 -23.00 -30.57 5.66
CA ALA A 170 -23.81 -29.74 4.77
C ALA A 170 -23.61 -30.08 3.28
N GLY A 171 -22.39 -30.44 2.88
CA GLY A 171 -22.07 -30.93 1.54
C GLY A 171 -22.80 -32.20 1.10
N ARG A 172 -23.20 -33.04 2.06
CA ARG A 172 -24.02 -34.25 1.82
C ARG A 172 -25.52 -33.99 1.96
N GLY A 173 -25.91 -32.84 2.53
CA GLY A 173 -27.29 -32.47 2.83
C GLY A 173 -27.88 -31.49 1.83
N LYS A 174 -28.96 -30.80 2.24
CA LYS A 174 -29.68 -29.81 1.42
C LYS A 174 -28.98 -28.44 1.28
N GLY A 175 -27.70 -28.33 1.67
CA GLY A 175 -26.98 -27.05 1.70
C GLY A 175 -27.47 -26.10 2.80
N VAL A 176 -26.81 -24.95 2.91
CA VAL A 176 -27.12 -23.92 3.93
C VAL A 176 -27.66 -22.68 3.23
N GLU A 177 -28.72 -22.09 3.78
CA GLU A 177 -29.25 -20.83 3.27
C GLU A 177 -28.24 -19.69 3.46
N TRP A 178 -27.96 -18.97 2.38
CA TRP A 178 -27.12 -17.79 2.38
C TRP A 178 -27.99 -16.55 2.55
N THR A 179 -28.04 -16.03 3.77
CA THR A 179 -28.67 -14.75 4.07
C THR A 179 -27.75 -13.63 3.60
N GLY A 180 -27.75 -13.36 2.29
CA GLY A 180 -27.07 -12.19 1.74
C GLY A 180 -27.74 -10.89 2.20
N SER A 181 -27.14 -9.76 1.84
CA SER A 181 -27.61 -8.41 2.19
C SER A 181 -29.03 -8.07 1.67
N ALA A 182 -29.59 -8.88 0.79
CA ALA A 182 -30.90 -8.65 0.17
C ALA A 182 -32.11 -9.04 1.05
N CYS A 183 -31.93 -9.86 2.09
CA CYS A 183 -33.06 -10.40 2.86
C CYS A 183 -33.48 -9.58 4.09
N THR A 184 -32.93 -8.37 4.31
CA THR A 184 -33.31 -7.53 5.45
C THR A 184 -34.29 -6.43 5.04
N THR A 185 -35.42 -6.81 4.46
CA THR A 185 -36.66 -6.03 4.55
C THR A 185 -37.55 -6.69 5.60
N ASP A 186 -37.05 -6.80 6.84
CA ASP A 186 -37.99 -6.92 7.96
C ASP A 186 -38.57 -5.52 8.15
N GLU A 187 -39.86 -5.38 7.86
CA GLU A 187 -40.67 -4.20 8.20
C GLU A 187 -40.76 -3.99 9.72
N ASP A 188 -40.29 -4.95 10.51
CA ASP A 188 -40.18 -4.87 11.96
C ASP A 188 -38.79 -4.38 12.38
N GLY A 189 -38.69 -3.07 12.66
CA GLY A 189 -37.49 -2.39 13.17
C GLY A 189 -37.02 -2.82 14.57
N ARG A 190 -36.83 -4.13 14.83
CA ARG A 190 -36.36 -4.70 16.11
C ARG A 190 -35.04 -5.46 15.99
N GLY A 191 -34.10 -4.94 15.22
CA GLY A 191 -32.80 -5.61 14.99
C GLY A 191 -31.64 -4.64 14.91
N GLU A 192 -31.46 -3.81 15.93
CA GLU A 192 -30.28 -2.95 16.08
C GLU A 192 -29.08 -3.81 16.47
N GLY A 193 -28.10 -3.95 15.57
CA GLY A 193 -26.75 -4.32 16.01
C GLY A 193 -25.82 -4.99 15.02
N ASN A 194 -26.30 -5.59 13.92
CA ASN A 194 -25.37 -6.31 13.02
C ASN A 194 -25.98 -6.63 11.63
N ARG A 195 -26.52 -5.62 10.93
CA ARG A 195 -26.95 -5.81 9.53
C ARG A 195 -25.81 -5.44 8.60
N ASP A 196 -25.52 -6.32 7.64
CA ASP A 196 -24.62 -5.99 6.54
C ASP A 196 -25.17 -4.80 5.74
N PRO A 197 -24.29 -3.87 5.30
CA PRO A 197 -24.74 -2.73 4.52
C PRO A 197 -25.54 -3.17 3.29
N PRO A 198 -26.58 -2.46 2.84
CA PRO A 198 -27.47 -2.90 1.77
C PRO A 198 -26.77 -2.91 0.39
N LEU A 199 -27.13 -3.87 -0.48
CA LEU A 199 -26.65 -3.93 -1.88
C LEU A 199 -27.55 -3.10 -2.81
N GLY A 200 -27.18 -3.01 -4.09
CA GLY A 200 -27.99 -2.39 -5.13
C GLY A 200 -27.99 -0.87 -5.07
N VAL A 201 -29.16 -0.25 -5.30
CA VAL A 201 -29.32 1.21 -5.38
C VAL A 201 -28.87 1.90 -4.08
N ARG A 202 -29.28 1.36 -2.93
CA ARG A 202 -28.91 1.89 -1.61
C ARG A 202 -27.40 1.98 -1.41
N ARG A 203 -26.64 1.02 -1.92
CA ARG A 203 -25.16 1.05 -1.87
C ARG A 203 -24.59 2.26 -2.59
N TYR A 204 -25.12 2.55 -3.78
CA TYR A 204 -24.66 3.68 -4.59
C TYR A 204 -25.09 5.02 -3.99
N GLU A 205 -26.28 5.09 -3.38
CA GLU A 205 -26.72 6.26 -2.61
C GLU A 205 -25.79 6.52 -1.42
N THR A 206 -25.45 5.48 -0.67
CA THR A 206 -24.48 5.56 0.44
C THR A 206 -23.11 6.01 -0.06
N ASN A 207 -22.59 5.42 -1.14
CA ASN A 207 -21.32 5.83 -1.74
C ASN A 207 -21.34 7.28 -2.21
N HIS A 208 -22.43 7.73 -2.84
CA HIS A 208 -22.59 9.12 -3.26
C HIS A 208 -22.54 10.07 -2.06
N ARG A 209 -23.24 9.72 -0.97
CA ARG A 209 -23.20 10.47 0.29
C ARG A 209 -21.81 10.49 0.93
N LEU A 210 -21.08 9.37 0.89
CA LEU A 210 -19.73 9.25 1.46
C LEU A 210 -18.66 9.92 0.59
N THR A 211 -18.87 10.02 -0.72
CA THR A 211 -17.97 10.72 -1.66
C THR A 211 -17.95 12.23 -1.38
N TYR A 212 -19.07 12.78 -0.91
CA TYR A 212 -19.22 14.20 -0.58
C TYR A 212 -19.50 14.40 0.91
N PRO A 213 -18.51 14.18 1.78
CA PRO A 213 -18.67 14.39 3.22
C PRO A 213 -18.88 15.89 3.53
N PRO A 214 -19.51 16.22 4.66
CA PRO A 214 -19.73 17.61 5.03
C PRO A 214 -18.40 18.34 5.25
N LYS A 215 -18.39 19.63 4.91
CA LYS A 215 -17.20 20.49 4.98
C LYS A 215 -16.55 20.49 6.37
N SER A 216 -17.35 20.39 7.44
CA SER A 216 -16.85 20.33 8.83
C SER A 216 -15.95 19.11 9.07
N THR A 217 -16.34 17.93 8.58
CA THR A 217 -15.55 16.70 8.72
C THR A 217 -14.24 16.79 7.93
N LEU A 218 -14.29 17.31 6.70
CA LEU A 218 -13.08 17.52 5.90
C LEU A 218 -12.12 18.51 6.56
N LEU A 219 -12.64 19.62 7.08
CA LEU A 219 -11.84 20.63 7.77
C LEU A 219 -11.17 20.06 9.02
N ALA A 220 -11.91 19.29 9.84
CA ALA A 220 -11.36 18.63 11.02
C ALA A 220 -10.23 17.66 10.66
N LEU A 221 -10.42 16.81 9.64
CA LEU A 221 -9.40 15.89 9.14
C LEU A 221 -8.18 16.64 8.61
N THR A 222 -8.39 17.69 7.82
CA THR A 222 -7.29 18.49 7.24
C THR A 222 -6.48 19.17 8.33
N ASN A 223 -7.15 19.74 9.34
CA ASN A 223 -6.48 20.38 10.47
C ASN A 223 -5.67 19.35 11.28
N ALA A 224 -6.26 18.19 11.59
CA ALA A 224 -5.55 17.10 12.29
C ALA A 224 -4.32 16.62 11.51
N TYR A 225 -4.45 16.45 10.19
CA TYR A 225 -3.35 16.09 9.31
C TYR A 225 -2.25 17.14 9.29
N LEU A 226 -2.59 18.42 9.16
CA LEU A 226 -1.61 19.49 9.15
C LEU A 226 -0.90 19.64 10.49
N SER A 227 -1.61 19.51 11.61
CA SER A 227 -1.00 19.54 12.95
C SER A 227 -0.04 18.39 13.18
N THR A 228 -0.42 17.18 12.79
CA THR A 228 0.45 15.99 12.92
C THR A 228 1.65 16.05 11.98
N PHE A 229 1.45 16.53 10.75
CA PHE A 229 2.53 16.78 9.82
C PHE A 229 3.51 17.85 10.32
N GLN A 230 3.01 18.94 10.89
CA GLN A 230 3.86 19.98 11.50
C GLN A 230 4.65 19.44 12.70
N ALA A 231 4.02 18.64 13.56
CA ALA A 231 4.71 17.95 14.66
C ALA A 231 5.80 17.00 14.12
N TYR A 232 5.51 16.31 13.01
CA TYR A 232 6.46 15.46 12.33
C TYR A 232 7.68 16.21 11.78
N GLU A 233 7.45 17.28 11.02
CA GLU A 233 8.53 18.12 10.51
C GLU A 233 9.36 18.73 11.65
N GLN A 234 8.72 19.15 12.76
CA GLN A 234 9.44 19.65 13.93
C GLN A 234 10.29 18.59 14.60
N HIS A 235 9.80 17.35 14.74
CA HIS A 235 10.57 16.25 15.29
C HIS A 235 11.78 15.94 14.40
N VAL A 236 11.57 15.79 13.09
CA VAL A 236 12.67 15.57 12.13
C VAL A 236 13.70 16.70 12.18
N ALA A 237 13.25 17.95 12.27
CA ALA A 237 14.14 19.10 12.42
C ALA A 237 14.93 19.06 13.74
N ARG A 238 14.30 18.73 14.87
CA ARG A 238 14.96 18.59 16.18
C ARG A 238 16.00 17.48 16.15
N THR A 239 15.66 16.30 15.64
CA THR A 239 16.60 15.17 15.53
C THR A 239 17.77 15.51 14.61
N ARG A 240 17.51 16.25 13.51
CA ARG A 240 18.57 16.77 12.64
C ARG A 240 19.46 17.81 13.33
N THR A 241 18.94 18.61 14.25
CA THR A 241 19.77 19.54 15.03
C THR A 241 20.55 18.81 16.13
N GLN A 242 19.94 17.84 16.81
CA GLN A 242 20.59 17.03 17.84
C GLN A 242 21.74 16.20 17.27
N SER A 243 21.58 15.62 16.08
CA SER A 243 22.66 14.90 15.38
C SER A 243 23.83 15.78 14.93
N ARG A 244 23.72 17.12 15.00
CA ARG A 244 24.83 18.05 14.72
C ARG A 244 25.62 18.43 15.98
N VAL A 245 25.17 18.03 17.16
CA VAL A 245 25.88 18.27 18.42
C VAL A 245 27.08 17.30 18.48
N PRO A 246 28.30 17.77 18.81
CA PRO A 246 29.46 16.90 18.95
C PRO A 246 29.27 15.89 20.09
N ASP A 247 29.76 14.67 19.88
CA ASP A 247 29.75 13.62 20.90
C ASP A 247 30.74 13.92 22.04
N LYS A 248 30.78 13.06 23.08
CA LYS A 248 31.69 13.18 24.24
C LYS A 248 33.18 13.25 23.84
N ASP A 249 33.53 12.71 22.68
CA ASP A 249 34.87 12.74 22.10
C ASP A 249 35.10 13.93 21.13
N GLY A 250 34.15 14.87 21.02
CA GLY A 250 34.26 16.10 20.23
C GLY A 250 34.07 15.96 18.72
N PHE A 251 33.71 14.78 18.23
CA PHE A 251 33.45 14.55 16.81
C PHE A 251 31.99 14.80 16.45
N VAL A 252 31.76 15.44 15.30
CA VAL A 252 30.42 15.60 14.70
C VAL A 252 30.21 14.52 13.65
N THR A 253 29.19 13.69 13.84
CA THR A 253 28.86 12.64 12.88
C THR A 253 28.31 13.26 11.59
N VAL A 254 29.10 13.17 10.50
CA VAL A 254 28.67 13.64 9.17
C VAL A 254 27.65 12.65 8.61
N THR A 255 26.37 12.87 8.92
CA THR A 255 25.30 12.14 8.25
C THR A 255 25.15 12.69 6.82
N ARG A 256 25.24 11.80 5.83
CA ARG A 256 24.82 12.15 4.46
C ARG A 256 23.36 12.55 4.54
N GLY A 257 23.05 13.80 4.20
CA GLY A 257 21.70 14.33 4.26
C GLY A 257 20.71 13.34 3.67
N ALA A 258 19.76 12.88 4.50
CA ALA A 258 18.69 12.02 4.05
C ALA A 258 17.97 12.74 2.90
N ARG A 259 17.78 12.02 1.80
CA ARG A 259 17.18 12.52 0.57
C ARG A 259 15.74 12.94 0.89
N THR A 260 15.51 14.23 1.07
CA THR A 260 14.16 14.80 1.25
C THR A 260 13.40 14.66 -0.07
N GLY A 261 12.71 13.54 -0.24
CA GLY A 261 11.84 13.28 -1.38
C GLY A 261 12.51 13.30 -2.76
N PRO A 262 11.72 13.17 -3.83
CA PRO A 262 12.22 13.45 -5.18
C PRO A 262 12.58 14.93 -5.26
N ALA A 263 13.89 15.21 -5.37
CA ALA A 263 14.41 16.56 -5.59
C ALA A 263 13.59 17.24 -6.69
N ARG A 264 13.08 18.45 -6.41
CA ARG A 264 12.52 19.31 -7.45
C ARG A 264 13.51 19.36 -8.61
N VAL A 265 13.01 19.23 -9.84
CA VAL A 265 13.84 19.12 -11.05
C VAL A 265 14.89 20.24 -11.12
N GLU A 266 14.51 21.44 -10.67
CA GLU A 266 15.40 22.61 -10.57
C GLU A 266 16.62 22.40 -9.66
N GLU A 267 16.44 21.73 -8.53
CA GLU A 267 17.52 21.48 -7.57
C GLU A 267 18.48 20.40 -8.10
N ALA A 268 17.96 19.42 -8.83
CA ALA A 268 18.77 18.40 -9.51
C ALA A 268 19.60 18.99 -10.66
N LEU A 269 19.03 19.93 -11.43
CA LEU A 269 19.75 20.65 -12.48
C LEU A 269 20.84 21.55 -11.88
N ALA A 270 20.54 22.28 -10.81
CA ALA A 270 21.53 23.11 -10.12
C ALA A 270 22.68 22.29 -9.53
N ALA A 271 22.39 21.11 -8.97
CA ALA A 271 23.42 20.19 -8.47
C ALA A 271 24.31 19.64 -9.59
N LYS A 272 23.73 19.30 -10.75
CA LYS A 272 24.49 18.88 -11.93
C LYS A 272 25.40 20.01 -12.46
N ALA A 273 24.88 21.23 -12.57
CA ALA A 273 25.67 22.37 -13.01
C ALA A 273 26.87 22.65 -12.08
N LYS A 274 26.66 22.57 -10.76
CA LYS A 274 27.74 22.72 -9.77
C LYS A 274 28.77 21.58 -9.83
N MET A 275 28.34 20.35 -10.15
CA MET A 275 29.25 19.22 -10.35
C MET A 275 30.09 19.39 -11.62
N GLU A 276 29.49 19.80 -12.73
CA GLU A 276 30.22 20.08 -13.98
C GLU A 276 31.22 21.24 -13.82
N GLU A 277 30.84 22.30 -13.10
CA GLU A 277 31.74 23.42 -12.81
C GLU A 277 32.94 22.95 -11.96
N ARG A 278 32.68 22.10 -10.96
CA ARG A 278 33.73 21.51 -10.14
C ARG A 278 34.64 20.57 -10.93
N GLU A 279 34.09 19.77 -11.83
CA GLU A 279 34.91 18.90 -12.70
C GLU A 279 35.80 19.71 -13.64
N LYS A 280 35.25 20.79 -14.25
CA LYS A 280 36.03 21.73 -15.06
C LYS A 280 37.17 22.37 -14.28
N LYS A 281 36.95 22.69 -13.00
CA LYS A 281 37.99 23.26 -12.10
C LYS A 281 38.97 22.22 -11.54
N ARG A 282 38.53 20.96 -11.40
CA ARG A 282 39.34 19.86 -10.85
C ARG A 282 40.33 19.31 -11.88
N ALA A 283 40.04 19.49 -13.17
CA ALA A 283 41.05 19.39 -14.22
C ALA A 283 42.03 20.56 -14.05
N GLY A 284 43.12 20.34 -13.30
CA GLY A 284 44.18 21.32 -13.14
C GLY A 284 44.70 21.77 -14.50
N PHE A 285 44.31 22.98 -14.91
CA PHE A 285 44.76 23.59 -16.15
C PHE A 285 46.26 23.89 -16.04
N GLY A 286 47.06 23.38 -16.98
CA GLY A 286 48.47 23.73 -17.12
C GLY A 286 49.45 22.91 -16.30
N PHE A 287 49.03 21.80 -15.68
CA PHE A 287 49.96 20.96 -14.90
C PHE A 287 50.88 20.12 -15.81
N TYR A 288 50.40 19.66 -16.97
CA TYR A 288 51.19 18.81 -17.86
C TYR A 288 51.63 19.53 -19.13
N LYS A 289 52.88 19.28 -19.57
CA LYS A 289 53.46 19.85 -20.81
C LYS A 289 52.63 19.55 -22.07
N PHE A 290 51.90 18.43 -22.11
CA PHE A 290 51.03 18.10 -23.25
C PHE A 290 49.81 19.03 -23.34
N GLN A 291 49.25 19.48 -22.22
CA GLN A 291 48.12 20.42 -22.21
C GLN A 291 48.48 21.75 -22.88
N GLY A 292 49.72 22.21 -22.70
CA GLY A 292 50.23 23.41 -23.37
C GLY A 292 50.51 23.23 -24.86
N ARG A 293 50.86 22.02 -25.32
CA ARG A 293 50.98 21.69 -26.75
C ARG A 293 49.61 21.59 -27.41
N ASP A 294 48.68 20.93 -26.76
CA ASP A 294 47.30 20.77 -27.26
C ASP A 294 46.61 22.13 -27.36
N ARG A 295 46.77 23.01 -26.36
CA ARG A 295 46.23 24.37 -26.41
C ARG A 295 46.78 25.18 -27.59
N ARG A 296 48.10 25.13 -27.84
CA ARG A 296 48.70 25.81 -29.01
C ARG A 296 48.18 25.25 -30.33
N LYS A 297 47.99 23.92 -30.42
CA LYS A 297 47.45 23.26 -31.60
C LYS A 297 45.97 23.59 -31.83
N GLU A 298 45.22 23.81 -30.76
CA GLU A 298 43.82 24.26 -30.79
C GLU A 298 43.72 25.74 -31.17
N GLU A 299 44.58 26.61 -30.61
CA GLU A 299 44.70 28.01 -31.00
C GLU A 299 45.07 28.14 -32.49
N GLU A 300 46.04 27.35 -32.98
CA GLU A 300 46.44 27.31 -34.38
C GLU A 300 45.30 26.85 -35.30
N ARG A 301 44.55 25.80 -34.90
CA ARG A 301 43.37 25.33 -35.64
C ARG A 301 42.27 26.37 -35.66
N ARG A 302 41.94 26.98 -34.53
CA ARG A 302 40.94 28.04 -34.45
C ARG A 302 41.30 29.21 -35.36
N LEU A 303 42.58 29.56 -35.44
CA LEU A 303 43.06 30.63 -36.32
C LEU A 303 42.89 30.25 -37.80
N ARG A 304 43.22 29.00 -38.17
CA ARG A 304 42.97 28.46 -39.52
C ARG A 304 41.48 28.49 -39.86
N ASP A 305 40.63 28.00 -38.97
CA ASP A 305 39.18 27.98 -39.17
C ASP A 305 38.60 29.40 -39.31
N SER A 306 39.09 30.37 -38.51
CA SER A 306 38.69 31.77 -38.66
C SER A 306 39.15 32.38 -39.98
N PHE A 307 40.35 32.03 -40.44
CA PHE A 307 40.89 32.51 -41.70
C PHE A 307 40.14 31.91 -42.90
N GLU A 308 39.76 30.64 -42.85
CA GLU A 308 38.92 30.00 -43.87
C GLU A 308 37.54 30.67 -43.93
N ARG A 309 36.89 30.91 -42.78
CA ARG A 309 35.62 31.64 -42.74
C ARG A 309 35.73 33.06 -43.28
N ASP A 310 36.79 33.78 -42.96
CA ASP A 310 37.02 35.14 -43.49
C ASP A 310 37.33 35.12 -44.99
N ARG A 311 38.08 34.12 -45.46
CA ARG A 311 38.33 33.90 -46.90
C ARG A 311 37.04 33.61 -47.65
N GLU A 312 36.18 32.73 -47.11
CA GLU A 312 34.87 32.44 -47.67
C GLU A 312 33.99 33.70 -47.72
N ARG A 313 33.97 34.49 -46.64
CA ARG A 313 33.24 35.75 -46.57
C ARG A 313 33.74 36.76 -47.62
N VAL A 314 35.05 36.86 -47.85
CA VAL A 314 35.61 37.72 -48.89
C VAL A 314 35.28 37.22 -50.30
N VAL A 315 35.30 35.91 -50.53
CA VAL A 315 34.89 35.31 -51.82
C VAL A 315 33.41 35.57 -52.09
N GLU A 316 32.55 35.44 -51.07
CA GLU A 316 31.12 35.76 -51.18
C GLU A 316 30.90 37.24 -51.50
N MET A 317 31.62 38.15 -50.83
CA MET A 317 31.58 39.60 -51.11
C MET A 317 32.07 39.94 -52.53
N ARG A 318 33.10 39.24 -53.03
CA ARG A 318 33.58 39.40 -54.41
C ARG A 318 32.56 38.88 -55.42
N ARG A 319 31.92 37.74 -55.16
CA ARG A 319 30.84 37.20 -56.01
C ARG A 319 29.64 38.14 -56.07
N LYS A 320 29.25 38.75 -54.93
CA LYS A 320 28.16 39.76 -54.85
C LYS A 320 28.49 41.10 -55.51
N ARG A 321 29.77 41.39 -55.82
CA ARG A 321 30.19 42.61 -56.55
C ARG A 321 30.34 42.40 -58.06
N LEU A 322 30.40 41.15 -58.51
CA LEU A 322 30.68 40.76 -59.91
C LEU A 322 29.48 40.09 -60.59
N GLY A 323 28.32 40.02 -59.92
CA GLY A 323 27.01 39.71 -60.50
C GLY A 323 26.03 40.81 -60.13
#